data_AF-A0A7K0PGM9-F1
#
_entry.id   AF-A0A7K0PGM9-F1
#
_cell.length_a   1.000
_cell.length_b   1.000
_cell.length_c   1.000
_cell.angle_alpha   90.00
_cell.angle_beta   90.00
_cell.angle_gamma   90.00
#
_symmetry.space_group_name_H-M   'P 1'
#
loop_
_entity.id
_entity.type
_entity.pdbx_description
1 polymer ?
#
loop_
_entity_poly.entity_id
_entity_poly.type
_entity_poly.pdbx_seq_one_letter_code
_entity_poly.pdbx_strand_id
1 'polypeptide(L)'
;MSRVLVTGGAGTIGAAVVRRLLRDPRFEVRVSDQRDAPDWMREGCEIHRGDLRDRDEAKRALVGCSHVIHLAAIVGGIGNFHKLPYTLTDVNSSLYNSVMGAAIEIGVDRFTYVSSSMVFENSTVFPTAEKDVDRVPVPTSAYGFSKLTGEIQIKAAHVEHGLPYTIVRPFNAYGPGEVPEDEPGIAHMVPDVIKKVLALPQGAPLPIFGQGDQTRTLT
;
A
#
# COMPACT_ATOMS: atom_id res chain seq x y z
N MET A 1 6.00 -15.17 -20.49
CA MET A 1 5.77 -13.73 -20.21
C MET A 1 4.94 -13.67 -18.94
N SER A 2 5.36 -12.90 -17.93
CA SER A 2 4.66 -12.89 -16.64
C SER A 2 3.63 -11.78 -16.65
N ARG A 3 2.35 -12.14 -16.54
CA ARG A 3 1.28 -11.15 -16.35
C ARG A 3 1.17 -10.81 -14.86
N VAL A 4 1.30 -9.53 -14.52
CA VAL A 4 1.34 -9.00 -13.16
C VAL A 4 0.09 -8.15 -12.92
N LEU A 5 -0.71 -8.53 -11.94
CA LEU A 5 -1.78 -7.67 -11.42
C LEU A 5 -1.20 -6.71 -10.38
N VAL A 6 -1.44 -5.41 -10.55
CA VAL A 6 -1.15 -4.38 -9.56
C VAL A 6 -2.49 -3.84 -9.03
N THR A 7 -2.85 -4.20 -7.79
CA THR A 7 -4.03 -3.61 -7.15
C THR A 7 -3.67 -2.27 -6.53
N GLY A 8 -4.55 -1.27 -6.58
CA GLY A 8 -4.22 0.09 -6.15
C GLY A 8 -3.20 0.76 -7.08
N GLY A 9 -3.12 0.32 -8.34
CA GLY A 9 -2.11 0.74 -9.30
C GLY A 9 -2.20 2.21 -9.71
N ALA A 10 -3.37 2.86 -9.54
CA ALA A 10 -3.54 4.28 -9.79
C ALA A 10 -3.23 5.15 -8.54
N GLY A 11 -2.87 4.53 -7.41
CA GLY A 11 -2.31 5.22 -6.25
C GLY A 11 -0.84 5.62 -6.44
N THR A 12 -0.29 6.38 -5.48
CA THR A 12 1.09 6.92 -5.56
C THR A 12 2.16 5.82 -5.71
N ILE A 13 2.19 4.85 -4.79
CA ILE A 13 3.16 3.74 -4.86
C ILE A 13 2.83 2.83 -6.05
N GLY A 14 1.54 2.56 -6.29
CA GLY A 14 1.08 1.74 -7.40
C GLY A 14 1.54 2.26 -8.76
N ALA A 15 1.42 3.56 -9.01
CA ALA A 15 1.83 4.17 -10.27
C ALA A 15 3.35 4.06 -10.47
N ALA A 16 4.15 4.18 -9.41
CA ALA A 16 5.60 3.97 -9.48
C ALA A 16 5.95 2.50 -9.82
N VAL A 17 5.26 1.54 -9.21
CA VAL A 17 5.40 0.10 -9.52
C VAL A 17 5.04 -0.18 -10.98
N VAL A 18 3.89 0.32 -11.45
CA VAL A 18 3.43 0.14 -12.83
C VAL A 18 4.46 0.69 -13.81
N ARG A 19 4.96 1.93 -13.60
CA ARG A 19 6.02 2.52 -14.44
C ARG A 19 7.28 1.66 -14.48
N ARG A 20 7.67 1.06 -13.36
CA ARG A 20 8.86 0.18 -13.30
C ARG A 20 8.65 -1.12 -14.07
N LEU A 21 7.44 -1.71 -14.00
CA LEU A 21 7.10 -2.94 -14.71
C LEU A 21 7.06 -2.71 -16.23
N LEU A 22 6.44 -1.61 -16.68
CA LEU A 22 6.35 -1.26 -18.11
C LEU A 22 7.70 -1.04 -18.80
N ARG A 23 8.78 -0.81 -18.04
CA ARG A 23 10.15 -0.68 -18.58
C ARG A 23 10.79 -2.02 -18.93
N ASP A 24 10.20 -3.13 -18.52
CA ASP A 24 10.73 -4.46 -18.77
C ASP A 24 9.73 -5.28 -19.60
N PRO A 25 10.05 -5.59 -20.87
CA PRO A 25 9.13 -6.24 -21.80
C PRO A 25 8.78 -7.68 -21.40
N ARG A 26 9.38 -8.25 -20.35
CA ARG A 26 9.01 -9.57 -19.84
C ARG A 26 7.70 -9.57 -19.08
N PHE A 27 7.21 -8.39 -18.68
CA PHE A 27 5.98 -8.22 -17.92
C PHE A 27 4.85 -7.66 -18.79
N GLU A 28 3.67 -8.27 -18.65
CA GLU A 28 2.41 -7.64 -19.01
C GLU A 28 1.76 -7.12 -17.73
N VAL A 29 1.27 -5.87 -17.74
CA VAL A 29 0.71 -5.25 -16.54
C VAL A 29 -0.79 -5.13 -16.66
N ARG A 30 -1.49 -5.65 -15.65
CA ARG A 30 -2.90 -5.35 -15.41
C ARG A 30 -3.00 -4.50 -14.15
N VAL A 31 -3.77 -3.41 -14.21
CA VAL A 31 -4.05 -2.56 -13.05
C VAL A 31 -5.48 -2.76 -12.62
N SER A 32 -5.69 -2.95 -11.31
CA SER A 32 -7.02 -2.90 -10.69
C SER A 32 -7.11 -1.76 -9.68
N ASP A 33 -8.03 -0.83 -9.93
CA ASP A 33 -8.27 0.32 -9.06
C ASP A 33 -9.72 0.82 -9.26
N GLN A 34 -10.27 1.50 -8.25
CA GLN A 34 -11.56 2.20 -8.37
C GLN A 34 -11.38 3.61 -8.97
N ARG A 35 -10.19 4.19 -8.80
CA ARG A 35 -9.79 5.47 -9.39
C ARG A 35 -9.64 5.33 -10.90
N ASP A 36 -9.84 6.42 -11.61
CA ASP A 36 -9.59 6.45 -13.05
C ASP A 36 -8.09 6.38 -13.32
N ALA A 37 -7.69 5.41 -14.14
CA ALA A 37 -6.30 5.27 -14.59
C ALA A 37 -5.92 6.46 -15.50
N PRO A 38 -4.72 7.04 -15.39
CA PRO A 38 -4.25 8.07 -16.32
C PRO A 38 -4.01 7.50 -17.73
N ASP A 39 -3.96 8.36 -18.76
CA ASP A 39 -3.82 7.95 -20.17
C ASP A 39 -2.63 7.02 -20.42
N TRP A 40 -1.45 7.38 -19.94
CA TRP A 40 -0.24 6.57 -20.10
C TRP A 40 -0.38 5.14 -19.53
N MET A 41 -1.26 4.95 -18.53
CA MET A 41 -1.53 3.64 -17.96
C MET A 41 -2.54 2.87 -18.81
N ARG A 42 -3.57 3.55 -19.34
CA ARG A 42 -4.53 2.95 -20.29
C ARG A 42 -3.86 2.50 -21.59
N GLU A 43 -2.83 3.22 -22.03
CA GLU A 43 -2.06 2.89 -23.24
C GLU A 43 -1.10 1.71 -23.04
N GLY A 44 -0.55 1.55 -21.82
CA GLY A 44 0.48 0.55 -21.53
C GLY A 44 0.00 -0.68 -20.74
N CYS A 45 -1.18 -0.64 -20.15
CA CYS A 45 -1.69 -1.68 -19.25
C CYS A 45 -3.10 -2.11 -19.61
N GLU A 46 -3.47 -3.33 -19.22
CA GLU A 46 -4.87 -3.71 -19.13
C GLU A 46 -5.49 -3.08 -17.87
N ILE A 47 -6.63 -2.41 -18.00
CA ILE A 47 -7.31 -1.75 -16.88
C ILE A 47 -8.54 -2.55 -16.47
N HIS A 48 -8.58 -2.94 -15.21
CA HIS A 48 -9.75 -3.51 -14.55
C HIS A 48 -10.28 -2.50 -13.53
N ARG A 49 -11.48 -1.98 -13.75
CA ARG A 49 -12.16 -1.10 -12.78
C ARG A 49 -13.25 -1.88 -12.07
N GLY A 50 -13.06 -2.11 -10.78
CA GLY A 50 -13.95 -2.93 -9.97
C GLY A 50 -13.64 -2.78 -8.48
N ASP A 51 -14.60 -3.17 -7.64
CA ASP A 51 -14.39 -3.21 -6.20
C ASP A 51 -13.86 -4.57 -5.79
N LEU A 52 -12.57 -4.63 -5.49
CA LEU A 52 -11.91 -5.87 -5.08
C LEU A 52 -12.42 -6.43 -3.76
N ARG A 53 -13.27 -5.74 -2.98
CA ARG A 53 -13.95 -6.36 -1.82
C ARG A 53 -14.95 -7.43 -2.26
N ASP A 54 -15.46 -7.33 -3.48
CA ASP A 54 -16.26 -8.37 -4.11
C ASP A 54 -15.36 -9.51 -4.60
N ARG A 55 -15.68 -10.74 -4.22
CA ARG A 55 -14.87 -11.91 -4.54
C ARG A 55 -14.85 -12.21 -6.04
N ASP A 56 -15.96 -12.00 -6.73
CA ASP A 56 -16.06 -12.27 -8.16
C ASP A 56 -15.32 -11.20 -8.96
N GLU A 57 -15.34 -9.94 -8.53
CA GLU A 57 -14.48 -8.89 -9.09
C GLU A 57 -13.00 -9.19 -8.86
N ALA A 58 -12.62 -9.61 -7.64
CA ALA A 58 -11.25 -10.00 -7.36
C ALA A 58 -10.80 -11.16 -8.28
N LYS A 59 -11.64 -12.17 -8.46
CA LYS A 59 -11.37 -13.26 -9.40
C LYS A 59 -11.23 -12.74 -10.83
N ARG A 60 -12.15 -11.91 -11.32
CA ARG A 60 -12.06 -11.29 -12.66
C ARG A 60 -10.76 -10.53 -12.86
N ALA A 61 -10.33 -9.76 -11.86
CA ALA A 61 -9.09 -9.01 -11.90
C ALA A 61 -7.87 -9.93 -12.01
N LEU A 62 -7.86 -11.07 -11.31
CA LEU A 62 -6.70 -11.97 -11.26
C LEU A 62 -6.64 -12.99 -12.40
N VAL A 63 -7.75 -13.33 -13.07
CA VAL A 63 -7.75 -14.38 -14.12
C VAL A 63 -6.69 -14.10 -15.19
N GLY A 64 -5.83 -15.09 -15.44
CA GLY A 64 -4.72 -15.02 -16.39
C GLY A 64 -3.46 -14.33 -15.87
N CYS A 65 -3.47 -13.83 -14.62
CA CYS A 65 -2.28 -13.27 -13.99
C CYS A 65 -1.44 -14.37 -13.33
N SER A 66 -0.12 -14.25 -13.48
CA SER A 66 0.87 -15.11 -12.84
C SER A 66 1.37 -14.55 -11.51
N HIS A 67 1.32 -13.22 -11.34
CA HIS A 67 1.86 -12.52 -10.18
C HIS A 67 0.86 -11.47 -9.70
N VAL A 68 0.84 -11.22 -8.39
CA VAL A 68 0.05 -10.14 -7.78
C VAL A 68 0.97 -9.24 -6.97
N ILE A 69 0.84 -7.93 -7.15
CA ILE A 69 1.39 -6.91 -6.25
C ILE A 69 0.20 -6.17 -5.65
N HIS A 70 -0.09 -6.48 -4.39
CA HIS A 70 -1.28 -5.98 -3.70
C HIS A 70 -0.96 -4.70 -2.92
N LEU A 71 -1.34 -3.54 -3.49
CA LEU A 71 -1.23 -2.23 -2.83
C LEU A 71 -2.59 -1.62 -2.48
N ALA A 72 -3.68 -2.16 -3.03
CA ALA A 72 -5.03 -1.68 -2.72
C ALA A 72 -5.29 -1.76 -1.21
N ALA A 73 -5.57 -0.61 -0.63
CA ALA A 73 -5.97 -0.43 0.75
C ALA A 73 -6.62 0.94 0.87
N ILE A 74 -7.50 1.11 1.86
CA ILE A 74 -7.78 2.47 2.33
C ILE A 74 -6.58 2.89 3.19
N VAL A 75 -5.86 3.87 2.67
CA VAL A 75 -4.83 4.62 3.38
C VAL A 75 -5.38 6.02 3.51
N GLY A 76 -5.43 6.54 4.72
CA GLY A 76 -5.73 7.93 4.94
C GLY A 76 -4.61 8.50 5.78
N GLY A 77 -4.12 9.71 5.54
CA GLY A 77 -3.15 10.33 6.46
C GLY A 77 -3.67 10.38 7.90
N ILE A 78 -2.88 10.95 8.80
CA ILE A 78 -3.17 11.04 10.25
C ILE A 78 -4.64 11.47 10.52
N GLY A 79 -5.17 12.42 9.74
CA GLY A 79 -6.58 12.83 9.83
C GLY A 79 -7.61 11.72 9.57
N ASN A 80 -7.44 10.91 8.52
CA ASN A 80 -8.37 9.83 8.19
C ASN A 80 -8.16 8.58 9.05
N PHE A 81 -6.93 8.31 9.50
CA PHE A 81 -6.63 7.22 10.45
C PHE A 81 -7.44 7.34 11.74
N HIS A 82 -7.64 8.56 12.24
CA HIS A 82 -8.41 8.80 13.46
C HIS A 82 -9.91 8.99 13.22
N LYS A 83 -10.31 9.50 12.04
CA LYS A 83 -11.74 9.73 11.72
C LYS A 83 -12.51 8.44 11.40
N LEU A 84 -11.88 7.46 10.75
CA LEU A 84 -12.57 6.25 10.23
C LEU A 84 -11.84 4.92 10.55
N PRO A 85 -11.46 4.66 11.82
CA PRO A 85 -10.65 3.48 12.17
C PRO A 85 -11.35 2.16 11.85
N TYR A 86 -12.65 2.05 12.11
CA TYR A 86 -13.42 0.83 11.82
C TYR A 86 -13.54 0.57 10.31
N THR A 87 -13.93 1.58 9.54
CA THR A 87 -14.05 1.48 8.07
C THR A 87 -12.74 1.04 7.42
N LEU A 88 -11.61 1.55 7.92
CA LEU A 88 -10.29 1.14 7.45
C LEU A 88 -10.08 -0.37 7.66
N THR A 89 -10.33 -0.87 8.86
CA THR A 89 -10.15 -2.29 9.17
C THR A 89 -11.11 -3.19 8.40
N ASP A 90 -12.37 -2.76 8.22
CA ASP A 90 -13.39 -3.49 7.47
C ASP A 90 -13.01 -3.62 5.99
N VAL A 91 -12.67 -2.50 5.35
CA VAL A 91 -12.31 -2.48 3.93
C VAL A 91 -11.03 -3.26 3.67
N ASN A 92 -9.99 -3.03 4.46
CA ASN A 92 -8.71 -3.71 4.25
C ASN A 92 -8.83 -5.22 4.49
N SER A 93 -9.54 -5.66 5.54
CA SER A 93 -9.76 -7.09 5.78
C SER A 93 -10.56 -7.74 4.66
N SER A 94 -11.58 -7.05 4.13
CA SER A 94 -12.34 -7.52 2.98
C SER A 94 -11.46 -7.70 1.74
N LEU A 95 -10.59 -6.72 1.45
CA LEU A 95 -9.63 -6.77 0.34
C LEU A 95 -8.64 -7.94 0.47
N TYR A 96 -8.16 -8.22 1.68
CA TYR A 96 -7.24 -9.34 1.89
C TYR A 96 -7.95 -10.67 1.64
N ASN A 97 -9.13 -10.85 2.21
CA ASN A 97 -9.91 -12.08 2.06
C ASN A 97 -10.23 -12.38 0.59
N SER A 98 -10.71 -11.38 -0.15
CA SER A 98 -11.10 -11.55 -1.54
C SER A 98 -9.91 -11.75 -2.47
N VAL A 99 -8.86 -10.93 -2.35
CA VAL A 99 -7.72 -10.94 -3.28
C VAL A 99 -6.80 -12.12 -3.00
N MET A 100 -6.55 -12.48 -1.74
CA MET A 100 -5.79 -13.69 -1.41
C MET A 100 -6.59 -14.94 -1.77
N GLY A 101 -7.90 -14.96 -1.49
CA GLY A 101 -8.78 -16.07 -1.88
C GLY A 101 -8.78 -16.31 -3.40
N ALA A 102 -8.89 -15.25 -4.19
CA ALA A 102 -8.79 -15.33 -5.65
C ALA A 102 -7.39 -15.80 -6.10
N ALA A 103 -6.32 -15.35 -5.44
CA ALA A 103 -4.95 -15.74 -5.77
C ALA A 103 -4.68 -17.23 -5.51
N ILE A 104 -5.25 -17.77 -4.43
CA ILE A 104 -5.24 -19.21 -4.12
C ILE A 104 -5.98 -19.98 -5.21
N GLU A 105 -7.21 -19.56 -5.52
CA GLU A 105 -8.07 -20.25 -6.49
C GLU A 105 -7.46 -20.31 -7.90
N ILE A 106 -6.76 -19.24 -8.30
CA ILE A 106 -6.10 -19.13 -9.61
C ILE A 106 -4.73 -19.83 -9.63
N GLY A 107 -4.08 -19.98 -8.47
CA GLY A 107 -2.76 -20.58 -8.38
C GLY A 107 -1.65 -19.68 -8.92
N VAL A 108 -1.57 -18.44 -8.43
CA VAL A 108 -0.51 -17.50 -8.86
C VAL A 108 0.89 -17.95 -8.40
N ASP A 109 1.91 -17.66 -9.20
CA ASP A 109 3.32 -18.00 -8.92
C ASP A 109 3.90 -17.19 -7.75
N ARG A 110 3.37 -15.98 -7.52
CA ARG A 110 3.80 -15.08 -6.44
C ARG A 110 2.75 -14.06 -6.06
N PHE A 111 2.54 -13.91 -4.76
CA PHE A 111 1.77 -12.83 -4.15
C PHE A 111 2.67 -11.88 -3.35
N THR A 112 2.82 -10.64 -3.80
CA THR A 112 3.54 -9.60 -3.06
C THR A 112 2.55 -8.76 -2.26
N TYR A 113 2.57 -8.89 -0.94
CA TYR A 113 1.77 -8.08 -0.03
C TYR A 113 2.57 -6.85 0.39
N VAL A 114 2.03 -5.66 0.11
CA VAL A 114 2.63 -4.39 0.58
C VAL A 114 2.03 -4.02 1.93
N SER A 115 2.76 -4.39 2.98
CA SER A 115 2.52 -4.09 4.39
C SER A 115 2.93 -2.63 4.69
N SER A 116 3.39 -2.35 5.91
CA SER A 116 3.86 -1.03 6.34
C SER A 116 4.85 -1.14 7.49
N SER A 117 5.75 -0.18 7.61
CA SER A 117 6.54 0.05 8.84
C SER A 117 5.70 0.23 10.10
N MET A 118 4.40 0.56 9.98
CA MET A 118 3.47 0.66 11.11
C MET A 118 3.24 -0.67 11.85
N VAL A 119 3.64 -1.81 11.29
CA VAL A 119 3.67 -3.07 12.07
C VAL A 119 4.69 -3.04 13.21
N PHE A 120 5.62 -2.07 13.17
CA PHE A 120 6.60 -1.80 14.21
C PHE A 120 6.25 -0.58 15.08
N GLU A 121 5.01 -0.09 15.05
CA GLU A 121 4.57 1.14 15.74
C GLU A 121 5.02 1.20 17.21
N ASN A 122 4.94 0.08 17.92
CA ASN A 122 5.28 -0.01 19.34
C ASN A 122 6.71 -0.52 19.61
N SER A 123 7.61 -0.48 18.61
CA SER A 123 9.01 -0.85 18.82
C SER A 123 9.72 0.18 19.70
N THR A 124 10.56 -0.31 20.60
CA THR A 124 11.45 0.51 21.44
C THR A 124 12.92 0.32 21.08
N VAL A 125 13.21 -0.57 20.12
CA VAL A 125 14.57 -0.90 19.66
C VAL A 125 14.70 -0.50 18.19
N PHE A 126 15.74 0.27 17.88
CA PHE A 126 16.02 0.75 16.53
C PHE A 126 17.52 0.52 16.20
N PRO A 127 17.86 0.13 14.95
CA PRO A 127 16.95 -0.18 13.85
C PRO A 127 16.13 -1.46 14.09
N THR A 128 14.92 -1.51 13.55
CA THR A 128 14.02 -2.69 13.64
C THR A 128 14.34 -3.68 12.53
N ALA A 129 14.70 -4.92 12.88
CA ALA A 129 14.87 -5.99 11.88
C ALA A 129 13.53 -6.67 11.58
N GLU A 130 13.40 -7.27 10.39
CA GLU A 130 12.15 -7.88 9.94
C GLU A 130 11.67 -9.00 10.87
N LYS A 131 12.62 -9.75 11.44
CA LYS A 131 12.40 -10.85 12.41
C LYS A 131 11.83 -10.39 13.75
N ASP A 132 11.92 -9.10 14.04
CA ASP A 132 11.46 -8.56 15.33
C ASP A 132 9.94 -8.33 15.34
N VAL A 133 9.24 -8.49 14.20
CA VAL A 133 7.79 -8.24 14.10
C VAL A 133 6.98 -9.05 15.11
N ASP A 134 7.40 -10.28 15.42
CA ASP A 134 6.69 -11.16 16.35
C ASP A 134 7.02 -10.84 17.83
N ARG A 135 7.97 -9.94 18.07
CA ARG A 135 8.43 -9.49 19.40
C ARG A 135 7.98 -8.08 19.75
N VAL A 136 7.66 -7.28 18.74
CA VAL A 136 7.12 -5.94 18.95
C VAL A 136 5.66 -6.05 19.43
N PRO A 137 5.26 -5.30 20.47
CA PRO A 137 3.86 -5.27 20.89
C PRO A 137 2.93 -4.93 19.73
N VAL A 138 1.75 -5.56 19.71
CA VAL A 138 0.75 -5.35 18.65
C VAL A 138 0.50 -3.86 18.43
N PRO A 139 0.45 -3.35 17.18
CA PRO A 139 0.18 -1.95 16.89
C PRO A 139 -1.14 -1.48 17.52
N THR A 140 -1.14 -0.28 18.08
CA THR A 140 -2.33 0.35 18.66
C THR A 140 -3.20 1.06 17.61
N SER A 141 -2.60 1.50 16.51
CA SER A 141 -3.32 2.13 15.41
C SER A 141 -4.12 1.09 14.62
N ALA A 142 -5.35 1.45 14.22
CA ALA A 142 -6.18 0.61 13.36
C ALA A 142 -5.48 0.25 12.03
N TYR A 143 -4.67 1.18 11.49
CA TYR A 143 -3.89 0.95 10.29
C TYR A 143 -2.71 -0.01 10.50
N GLY A 144 -1.90 0.20 11.54
CA GLY A 144 -0.80 -0.72 11.87
C GLY A 144 -1.31 -2.13 12.14
N PHE A 145 -2.41 -2.23 12.90
CA PHE A 145 -3.08 -3.49 13.18
C PHE A 145 -3.62 -4.14 11.89
N SER A 146 -4.30 -3.37 11.03
CA SER A 146 -4.80 -3.87 9.74
C SER A 146 -3.67 -4.44 8.88
N LYS A 147 -2.52 -3.76 8.79
CA LYS A 147 -1.38 -4.26 8.01
C LYS A 147 -0.78 -5.53 8.61
N LEU A 148 -0.68 -5.61 9.94
CA LEU A 148 -0.24 -6.82 10.63
C LEU A 148 -1.20 -8.00 10.38
N THR A 149 -2.52 -7.77 10.39
CA THR A 149 -3.53 -8.78 10.04
C THR A 149 -3.33 -9.32 8.64
N GLY A 150 -3.04 -8.47 7.65
CA GLY A 150 -2.72 -8.92 6.29
C GLY A 150 -1.47 -9.79 6.22
N GLU A 151 -0.43 -9.49 7.01
CA GLU A 151 0.77 -10.35 7.10
C GLU A 151 0.46 -11.72 7.71
N ILE A 152 -0.39 -11.76 8.74
CA ILE A 152 -0.82 -13.02 9.36
C ILE A 152 -1.65 -13.84 8.36
N GLN A 153 -2.58 -13.20 7.64
CA GLN A 153 -3.43 -13.86 6.67
C GLN A 153 -2.64 -14.44 5.49
N ILE A 154 -1.67 -13.71 4.93
CA ILE A 154 -0.87 -14.26 3.81
C ILE A 154 0.04 -15.41 4.27
N LYS A 155 0.56 -15.36 5.51
CA LYS A 155 1.29 -16.48 6.14
C LYS A 155 0.37 -17.71 6.30
N ALA A 156 -0.87 -17.51 6.76
CA ALA A 156 -1.85 -18.59 6.91
C ALA A 156 -2.23 -19.19 5.55
N ALA A 157 -2.49 -18.36 4.53
CA ALA A 157 -2.75 -18.79 3.16
C ALA A 157 -1.60 -19.64 2.59
N HIS A 158 -0.36 -19.31 2.93
CA HIS A 158 0.80 -20.12 2.56
C HIS A 158 0.82 -21.48 3.28
N VAL A 159 0.57 -21.50 4.58
CA VAL A 159 0.55 -22.75 5.37
C VAL A 159 -0.55 -23.70 4.88
N GLU A 160 -1.74 -23.19 4.59
CA GLU A 160 -2.90 -24.00 4.21
C GLU A 160 -2.88 -24.40 2.73
N HIS A 161 -2.53 -23.46 1.83
CA HIS A 161 -2.68 -23.65 0.38
C HIS A 161 -1.36 -23.57 -0.40
N GLY A 162 -0.23 -23.35 0.27
CA GLY A 162 1.07 -23.24 -0.40
C GLY A 162 1.27 -21.94 -1.20
N LEU A 163 0.40 -20.93 -1.04
CA LEU A 163 0.48 -19.67 -1.80
C LEU A 163 1.87 -19.01 -1.64
N PRO A 164 2.70 -18.90 -2.68
CA PRO A 164 4.02 -18.30 -2.55
C PRO A 164 3.89 -16.79 -2.37
N TYR A 165 4.54 -16.22 -1.35
CA TYR A 165 4.38 -14.80 -1.05
C TYR A 165 5.70 -14.07 -0.77
N THR A 166 5.61 -12.74 -0.76
CA THR A 166 6.62 -11.80 -0.28
C THR A 166 5.91 -10.69 0.51
N ILE A 167 6.42 -10.32 1.68
CA ILE A 167 5.94 -9.16 2.44
C ILE A 167 6.94 -8.02 2.26
N VAL A 168 6.44 -6.84 1.88
CA VAL A 168 7.24 -5.61 1.78
C VAL A 168 6.72 -4.60 2.79
N ARG A 169 7.60 -3.99 3.60
CA ARG A 169 7.24 -3.02 4.64
C ARG A 169 7.88 -1.65 4.35
N PRO A 170 7.27 -0.80 3.51
CA PRO A 170 7.83 0.52 3.22
C PRO A 170 7.90 1.41 4.47
N PHE A 171 8.97 2.20 4.58
CA PHE A 171 9.18 3.21 5.60
C PHE A 171 9.00 4.59 4.99
N ASN A 172 7.89 5.26 5.32
CA ASN A 172 7.53 6.61 4.84
C ASN A 172 7.90 6.83 3.36
N ALA A 173 7.35 5.97 2.49
CA ALA A 173 7.60 6.07 1.06
C ALA A 173 7.10 7.41 0.52
N TYR A 174 7.91 8.11 -0.26
CA TYR A 174 7.54 9.40 -0.86
C TYR A 174 7.97 9.48 -2.33
N GLY A 175 7.35 10.36 -3.10
CA GLY A 175 7.79 10.63 -4.47
C GLY A 175 6.77 11.28 -5.38
N PRO A 176 7.10 11.42 -6.68
CA PRO A 176 6.22 12.06 -7.66
C PRO A 176 4.86 11.36 -7.78
N GLY A 177 3.78 12.12 -7.72
CA GLY A 177 2.40 11.62 -7.77
C GLY A 177 1.75 11.47 -6.40
N GLU A 178 2.43 11.88 -5.34
CA GLU A 178 1.81 12.14 -4.05
C GLU A 178 1.17 13.53 -4.05
N VAL A 179 -0.13 13.61 -3.80
CA VAL A 179 -0.86 14.87 -3.82
C VAL A 179 -0.87 15.46 -2.42
N PRO A 180 -0.34 16.68 -2.22
CA PRO A 180 -0.41 17.34 -0.93
C PRO A 180 -1.82 17.86 -0.66
N GLU A 181 -2.46 17.33 0.37
CA GLU A 181 -3.79 17.71 0.83
C GLU A 181 -3.80 19.09 1.50
N ASP A 182 -4.97 19.73 1.54
CA ASP A 182 -5.14 21.06 2.17
C ASP A 182 -5.34 20.96 3.69
N GLU A 183 -5.87 19.84 4.19
CA GLU A 183 -6.07 19.65 5.63
C GLU A 183 -4.76 19.21 6.32
N PRO A 184 -4.25 19.97 7.31
CA PRO A 184 -3.03 19.63 8.03
C PRO A 184 -3.09 18.24 8.65
N GLY A 185 -2.07 17.41 8.39
CA GLY A 185 -2.00 16.03 8.88
C GLY A 185 -2.69 15.00 7.99
N ILE A 186 -3.25 15.36 6.84
CA ILE A 186 -3.72 14.38 5.85
C ILE A 186 -2.64 14.03 4.83
N ALA A 187 -1.83 14.99 4.37
CA ALA A 187 -0.68 14.67 3.54
C ALA A 187 0.46 14.06 4.38
N HIS A 188 1.26 13.16 3.80
CA HIS A 188 2.48 12.72 4.47
C HIS A 188 3.49 13.88 4.57
N MET A 189 4.46 13.72 5.46
CA MET A 189 5.37 14.79 5.86
C MET A 189 6.12 15.44 4.68
N VAL A 190 6.63 14.64 3.74
CA VAL A 190 7.44 15.17 2.62
C VAL A 190 6.64 16.08 1.68
N PRO A 191 5.51 15.67 1.09
CA PRO A 191 4.73 16.56 0.22
C PRO A 191 4.14 17.76 0.98
N ASP A 192 3.77 17.61 2.26
CA ASP A 192 3.30 18.71 3.11
C ASP A 192 4.39 19.78 3.30
N VAL A 193 5.61 19.35 3.66
CA VAL A 193 6.76 20.26 3.84
C VAL A 193 7.11 20.95 2.52
N ILE A 194 7.15 20.22 1.39
CA ILE A 194 7.39 20.82 0.07
C ILE A 194 6.35 21.90 -0.23
N LYS A 195 5.06 21.60 -0.06
CA LYS A 195 3.98 22.56 -0.30
C LYS A 195 4.11 23.80 0.58
N LYS A 196 4.39 23.63 1.87
CA LYS A 196 4.59 24.75 2.81
C LYS A 196 5.77 25.63 2.42
N VAL A 197 6.91 25.03 2.11
CA VAL A 197 8.11 25.78 1.70
C VAL A 197 7.86 26.58 0.43
N LEU A 198 7.11 26.04 -0.53
CA LEU A 198 6.76 26.74 -1.77
C LEU A 198 5.73 27.86 -1.56
N ALA A 199 4.86 27.76 -0.56
CA ALA A 199 3.81 28.74 -0.29
C ALA A 199 4.25 29.88 0.66
N LEU A 200 5.26 29.65 1.50
CA LEU A 200 5.68 30.60 2.52
C LEU A 200 6.58 31.71 1.94
N PRO A 201 6.49 32.95 2.46
CA PRO A 201 7.47 33.99 2.17
C PRO A 201 8.88 33.58 2.56
N GLN A 202 9.88 34.09 1.84
CA GLN A 202 11.28 33.85 2.17
C GLN A 202 11.57 34.31 3.60
N GLY A 203 12.15 33.42 4.42
CA GLY A 203 12.48 33.69 5.83
C GLY A 203 11.33 33.49 6.81
N ALA A 204 10.13 33.13 6.37
CA ALA A 204 9.04 32.77 7.27
C ALA A 204 9.34 31.43 7.97
N PRO A 205 8.94 31.27 9.26
CA PRO A 205 9.12 30.01 9.97
C PRO A 205 8.25 28.90 9.37
N LEU A 206 8.81 27.70 9.21
CA LEU A 206 8.09 26.53 8.71
C LEU A 206 7.28 25.88 9.84
N PRO A 207 5.93 25.84 9.76
CA PRO A 207 5.12 25.18 10.77
C PRO A 207 5.27 23.65 10.70
N ILE A 208 5.71 23.07 11.81
CA ILE A 208 5.86 21.62 12.03
C ILE A 208 5.02 21.16 13.21
N PHE A 209 4.73 19.86 13.27
CA PHE A 209 4.04 19.27 14.41
C PHE A 209 5.01 18.89 15.53
N GLY A 210 4.70 19.31 16.76
CA GLY A 210 5.55 19.05 17.93
C GLY A 210 6.86 19.85 17.89
N GLN A 211 7.91 19.31 18.50
CA GLN A 211 9.20 20.00 18.65
C GLN A 211 10.17 19.76 17.48
N GLY A 212 9.85 18.87 16.55
CA GLY A 212 10.71 18.55 15.40
C GLY A 212 11.88 17.62 15.70
N ASP A 213 11.90 17.00 16.88
CA ASP A 213 12.87 15.99 17.31
C ASP A 213 12.50 14.57 16.85
N GLN A 214 11.38 14.42 16.13
CA GLN A 214 10.91 13.12 15.67
C GLN A 214 11.72 12.64 14.46
N THR A 215 12.19 11.40 14.51
CA THR A 215 12.94 10.78 13.41
C THR A 215 12.06 9.90 12.53
N ARG A 216 12.31 9.87 11.23
CA ARG A 216 11.67 8.96 10.26
C ARG A 216 12.70 8.44 9.25
N THR A 217 12.57 7.18 8.87
CA THR A 217 13.25 6.64 7.68
C THR A 217 12.35 6.92 6.48
N LEU A 218 12.85 7.67 5.50
CA LEU A 218 12.18 7.96 4.23
C LEU A 218 12.66 6.97 3.16
N THR A 219 11.79 6.55 2.25
CA THR A 219 12.10 5.62 1.15
C THR A 219 11.55 6.11 -0.18
#